data_AF-A0A940UQK3-F1
#
_entry.id   AF-A0A940UQK3-F1
#
_cell.length_a   1.000
_cell.length_b   1.000
_cell.length_c   1.000
_cell.angle_alpha   90.00
_cell.angle_beta   90.00
_cell.angle_gamma   90.00
#
_symmetry.space_group_name_H-M   'P 1'
#
loop_
_entity.id
_entity.type
_entity.pdbx_description
1 polymer ?
#
loop_
_entity_poly.entity_id
_entity_poly.type
_entity_poly.pdbx_seq_one_letter_code
_entity_poly.pdbx_strand_id
1 'polypeptide(L)'
;MNILEQLPIPLLEWYYENRRTLPWREDPTPYHVWVSEIMLQQTRVAAALDYYRRFMEALPGVAALAAVEEDRLMKLWQGLGYYSRARNLHKAAQQIIERGNGAFPNTVEELLRLPGVGEYTAGAIGSIAFGLAVPAVDGNVLRVVARLTGDASDIATPAMKRKVTDALREVIPRKLPGDFNQAMMELGATVCLPNGAPLCDRCPAASICVALNTGRTGELPVKAKKKARRIEEKTVFLIFHQNRVALRRRERKGLLAGLWEYPNTEGGTDCLPAQWGISPNSLRRLGAAKHIFTHVEWHMHVWRADAETEALPEGWVWADHAALVGDYAVPNAFSGCLGWVEEGL
;
A
#
# COMPACT_ATOMS: atom_id res chain seq x y z
N MET A 1 6.50 11.73 36.06
CA MET A 1 7.14 12.20 34.82
C MET A 1 6.67 11.29 33.71
N ASN A 2 6.06 11.85 32.67
CA ASN A 2 5.60 11.04 31.54
C ASN A 2 6.87 10.55 30.82
N ILE A 3 7.07 9.24 30.72
CA ILE A 3 8.32 8.67 30.20
C ILE A 3 8.66 9.18 28.79
N LEU A 4 7.63 9.55 28.02
CA LEU A 4 7.77 10.10 26.69
C LEU A 4 8.33 11.52 26.66
N GLU A 5 8.29 12.28 27.76
CA GLU A 5 8.90 13.62 27.85
C GLU A 5 10.43 13.58 27.68
N GLN A 6 11.05 12.44 28.00
CA GLN A 6 12.50 12.22 27.87
C GLN A 6 12.91 11.79 26.46
N LEU A 7 11.95 11.48 25.58
CA LEU A 7 12.21 10.91 24.26
C LEU A 7 12.71 11.92 23.20
N PRO A 8 12.21 13.17 23.11
CA PRO A 8 12.44 13.97 21.92
C PRO A 8 13.89 14.27 21.59
N ILE A 9 14.71 14.65 22.58
CA ILE A 9 16.13 14.99 22.38
C ILE A 9 16.93 13.76 21.89
N PRO A 10 17.03 12.65 22.64
CA PRO A 10 17.85 11.52 22.23
C PRO A 10 17.35 10.87 20.92
N LEU A 11 16.03 10.93 20.67
CA LEU A 11 15.46 10.42 19.42
C LEU A 11 15.88 11.25 18.20
N LEU A 12 15.86 12.58 18.31
CA LEU A 12 16.23 13.47 17.21
C LEU A 12 17.73 13.41 16.92
N GLU A 13 18.58 13.39 17.96
CA GLU A 13 20.03 13.21 17.80
C GLU A 13 20.34 11.91 17.05
N TRP A 14 19.77 10.80 17.50
CA TRP A 14 19.91 9.52 16.80
C TRP A 14 19.39 9.57 15.36
N TYR A 15 18.26 10.24 15.11
CA TYR A 15 17.68 10.33 13.77
C TYR A 15 18.59 11.05 12.79
N TYR A 16 19.23 12.15 13.19
CA TYR A 16 20.13 12.87 12.28
C TYR A 16 21.37 12.05 11.91
N GLU A 17 21.84 11.18 12.79
CA GLU A 17 22.98 10.29 12.52
C GLU A 17 22.59 9.02 11.73
N ASN A 18 21.36 8.53 11.89
CA ASN A 18 20.98 7.19 11.44
C ASN A 18 19.87 7.13 10.38
N ARG A 19 19.23 8.27 10.04
CA ARG A 19 18.13 8.29 9.07
C ARG A 19 18.58 7.79 7.70
N ARG A 20 17.77 6.93 7.09
CA ARG A 20 17.97 6.56 5.68
C ARG A 20 17.70 7.74 4.77
N THR A 21 18.58 7.95 3.80
CA THR A 21 18.37 8.84 2.65
C THR A 21 17.27 8.27 1.76
N LEU A 22 16.16 9.00 1.63
CA LEU A 22 15.00 8.59 0.84
C LEU A 22 14.56 9.76 -0.04
N PRO A 23 14.12 9.52 -1.29
CA PRO A 23 13.79 10.61 -2.21
C PRO A 23 12.78 11.63 -1.66
N TRP A 24 11.72 11.15 -0.99
CA TRP A 24 10.70 11.99 -0.37
C TRP A 24 11.13 12.69 0.94
N ARG A 25 12.31 12.35 1.47
CA ARG A 25 12.91 13.05 2.62
C ARG A 25 13.87 14.15 2.19
N GLU A 26 14.56 13.94 1.07
CA GLU A 26 15.46 14.94 0.50
C GLU A 26 14.71 16.10 -0.16
N ASP A 27 13.47 15.86 -0.60
CA ASP A 27 12.57 16.89 -1.12
C ASP A 27 11.15 16.74 -0.51
N PRO A 28 10.92 17.24 0.72
CA PRO A 28 9.70 16.98 1.49
C PRO A 28 8.54 17.94 1.15
N THR A 29 8.29 18.21 -0.13
CA THR A 29 7.10 18.99 -0.53
C THR A 29 5.80 18.26 -0.15
N PRO A 30 4.67 18.96 0.04
CA PRO A 30 3.39 18.31 0.35
C PRO A 30 3.01 17.19 -0.62
N TYR A 31 3.28 17.37 -1.91
CA TYR A 31 3.02 16.35 -2.93
C TYR A 31 3.91 15.12 -2.76
N HIS A 32 5.22 15.31 -2.55
CA HIS A 32 6.19 14.22 -2.38
C HIS A 32 5.88 13.40 -1.13
N VAL A 33 5.67 14.08 0.00
CA VAL A 33 5.31 13.45 1.28
C VAL A 33 4.01 12.69 1.13
N TRP A 34 2.96 13.31 0.58
CA TRP A 34 1.67 12.66 0.44
C TRP A 34 1.73 11.39 -0.42
N VAL A 35 2.37 11.45 -1.60
CA VAL A 35 2.50 10.29 -2.49
C VAL A 35 3.29 9.17 -1.80
N SER A 36 4.42 9.48 -1.15
CA SER A 36 5.21 8.47 -0.45
C SER A 36 4.42 7.84 0.71
N GLU A 37 3.71 8.65 1.49
CA GLU A 37 2.93 8.15 2.63
C GLU A 37 1.80 7.22 2.18
N ILE A 38 1.09 7.55 1.09
CA ILE A 38 0.08 6.67 0.52
C ILE A 38 0.71 5.37 -0.02
N MET A 39 1.87 5.45 -0.69
CA MET A 39 2.57 4.25 -1.17
C MET A 39 3.03 3.34 -0.02
N LEU A 40 3.54 3.92 1.07
CA LEU A 40 4.08 3.17 2.22
C LEU A 40 3.00 2.54 3.11
N GLN A 41 1.71 2.88 2.93
CA GLN A 41 0.63 2.18 3.60
C GLN A 41 0.67 0.67 3.30
N GLN A 42 1.02 -0.12 4.31
CA GLN A 42 1.16 -1.58 4.20
C GLN A 42 2.16 -2.04 3.12
N THR A 43 3.12 -1.20 2.75
CA THR A 43 4.16 -1.51 1.76
C THR A 43 5.53 -1.18 2.37
N ARG A 44 6.50 -2.08 2.21
CA ARG A 44 7.86 -1.84 2.72
C ARG A 44 8.56 -0.77 1.88
N VAL A 45 9.40 0.04 2.51
CA VAL A 45 10.20 1.10 1.85
C VAL A 45 10.95 0.56 0.62
N ALA A 46 11.67 -0.55 0.75
CA ALA A 46 12.44 -1.14 -0.34
C ALA A 46 11.58 -1.47 -1.57
N ALA A 47 10.36 -1.96 -1.36
CA ALA A 47 9.44 -2.25 -2.45
C ALA A 47 8.82 -0.98 -3.05
N ALA A 48 8.67 0.10 -2.28
CA ALA A 48 8.03 1.33 -2.73
C ALA A 48 8.97 2.26 -3.52
N LEU A 49 10.29 2.18 -3.33
CA LEU A 49 11.27 3.10 -3.92
C LEU A 49 11.17 3.20 -5.45
N ASP A 50 11.18 2.07 -6.15
CA ASP A 50 11.16 2.07 -7.62
C ASP A 50 9.79 2.45 -8.19
N TYR A 51 8.72 2.22 -7.43
CA TYR A 51 7.41 2.73 -7.78
C TYR A 51 7.34 4.24 -7.62
N TYR A 52 7.83 4.76 -6.50
CA TYR A 52 7.87 6.20 -6.24
C TYR A 52 8.65 6.92 -7.35
N ARG A 53 9.85 6.45 -7.69
CA ARG A 53 10.67 7.08 -8.75
C ARG A 53 9.94 7.19 -10.09
N ARG A 54 9.41 6.07 -10.60
CA ARG A 54 8.66 6.04 -11.87
C ARG A 54 7.38 6.86 -11.81
N PHE A 55 6.72 6.87 -10.66
CA PHE A 55 5.50 7.64 -10.46
C PHE A 55 5.78 9.15 -10.47
N MET A 56 6.83 9.60 -9.80
CA MET A 56 7.23 11.01 -9.78
C MET A 56 7.76 11.47 -11.14
N GLU A 57 8.43 10.59 -11.90
CA GLU A 57 8.84 10.89 -13.28
C GLU A 57 7.63 11.09 -14.20
N ALA A 58 6.65 10.19 -14.13
CA ALA A 58 5.45 10.27 -14.97
C ALA A 58 4.47 11.37 -14.52
N LEU A 59 4.35 11.59 -13.21
CA LEU A 59 3.39 12.48 -12.56
C LEU A 59 4.13 13.39 -11.57
N PRO A 60 4.89 14.38 -12.04
CA PRO A 60 5.81 15.17 -11.20
C PRO A 60 5.12 16.14 -10.23
N GLY A 61 3.80 16.35 -10.38
CA GLY A 61 3.05 17.26 -9.53
C GLY A 61 1.57 16.90 -9.45
N VAL A 62 0.88 17.56 -8.51
CA VAL A 62 -0.55 17.32 -8.26
C VAL A 62 -1.43 17.58 -9.49
N ALA A 63 -1.06 18.55 -10.35
CA ALA A 63 -1.77 18.82 -11.60
C ALA A 63 -1.65 17.66 -12.59
N ALA A 64 -0.45 17.10 -12.76
CA ALA A 64 -0.24 15.93 -13.62
C ALA A 64 -1.00 14.72 -13.10
N LEU A 65 -0.98 14.49 -11.78
CA LEU A 65 -1.76 13.43 -11.14
C LEU A 65 -3.27 13.66 -11.27
N ALA A 66 -3.77 14.88 -11.19
CA ALA A 66 -5.21 15.15 -11.34
C ALA A 66 -5.70 14.89 -12.79
N ALA A 67 -4.86 15.20 -13.78
CA ALA A 67 -5.17 15.12 -15.20
C ALA A 67 -4.92 13.73 -15.83
N VAL A 68 -4.23 12.82 -15.14
CA VAL A 68 -3.91 11.51 -15.69
C VAL A 68 -5.16 10.65 -15.89
N GLU A 69 -5.21 9.90 -16.98
CA GLU A 69 -6.24 8.89 -17.21
C GLU A 69 -6.15 7.74 -16.20
N GLU A 70 -7.30 7.21 -15.76
CA GLU A 70 -7.36 6.18 -14.71
C GLU A 70 -6.54 4.93 -15.09
N ASP A 71 -6.59 4.50 -16.35
CA ASP A 71 -5.88 3.30 -16.82
C ASP A 71 -4.36 3.48 -16.74
N ARG A 72 -3.86 4.67 -17.12
CA ARG A 72 -2.44 5.00 -16.98
C ARG A 72 -2.02 5.05 -15.51
N LEU A 73 -2.86 5.59 -14.63
CA LEU A 73 -2.60 5.58 -13.20
C LEU A 73 -2.57 4.17 -12.61
N MET A 74 -3.54 3.33 -12.94
CA MET A 74 -3.57 1.93 -12.48
C MET A 74 -2.35 1.16 -12.97
N LYS A 75 -1.85 1.50 -14.16
CA LYS A 75 -0.62 0.93 -14.71
C LYS A 75 0.62 1.34 -13.92
N LEU A 76 0.78 2.63 -13.62
CA LEU A 76 1.86 3.13 -12.77
C LEU A 76 1.82 2.51 -11.36
N TRP A 77 0.63 2.17 -10.87
CA TRP A 77 0.42 1.53 -9.56
C TRP A 77 0.51 0.00 -9.60
N GLN A 78 0.67 -0.62 -10.77
CA GLN A 78 0.56 -2.07 -10.94
C GLN A 78 1.59 -2.82 -10.09
N GLY A 79 1.09 -3.61 -9.14
CA GLY A 79 1.90 -4.45 -8.26
C GLY A 79 2.17 -3.89 -6.87
N LEU A 80 1.87 -2.61 -6.60
CA LEU A 80 1.86 -2.07 -5.23
C LEU A 80 0.70 -2.61 -4.38
N GLY A 81 -0.35 -3.14 -5.02
CA GLY A 81 -1.56 -3.61 -4.35
C GLY A 81 -2.39 -2.47 -3.74
N TYR A 82 -3.54 -2.83 -3.16
CA TYR A 82 -4.50 -1.87 -2.58
C TYR A 82 -4.82 -0.70 -3.53
N TYR A 83 -5.30 -1.01 -4.73
CA TYR A 83 -5.54 -0.04 -5.82
C TYR A 83 -6.56 1.06 -5.48
N SER A 84 -7.39 0.88 -4.45
CA SER A 84 -8.21 1.97 -3.91
C SER A 84 -7.38 3.16 -3.43
N ARG A 85 -6.11 2.95 -3.02
CA ARG A 85 -5.17 4.02 -2.67
C ARG A 85 -4.91 4.93 -3.86
N ALA A 86 -4.52 4.39 -5.01
CA ALA A 86 -4.30 5.18 -6.23
C ALA A 86 -5.56 5.94 -6.65
N ARG A 87 -6.74 5.32 -6.59
CA ARG A 87 -8.00 6.00 -6.93
C ARG A 87 -8.34 7.14 -5.98
N ASN A 88 -8.14 6.94 -4.68
CA ASN A 88 -8.35 7.99 -3.70
C ASN A 88 -7.30 9.11 -3.88
N LEU A 89 -6.05 8.75 -4.16
CA LEU A 89 -4.98 9.69 -4.50
C LEU A 89 -5.38 10.55 -5.70
N HIS A 90 -5.91 9.96 -6.77
CA HIS A 90 -6.39 10.67 -7.96
C HIS A 90 -7.53 11.64 -7.65
N LYS A 91 -8.57 11.16 -6.95
CA LYS A 91 -9.72 12.00 -6.56
C LYS A 91 -9.31 13.16 -5.65
N ALA A 92 -8.39 12.91 -4.72
CA ALA A 92 -7.85 13.94 -3.85
C ALA A 92 -7.00 14.96 -4.63
N ALA A 93 -6.23 14.53 -5.64
CA ALA A 93 -5.50 15.46 -6.51
C ALA A 93 -6.45 16.37 -7.29
N GLN A 94 -7.52 15.81 -7.85
CA GLN A 94 -8.58 16.58 -8.50
C GLN A 94 -9.20 17.60 -7.54
N GLN A 95 -9.55 17.18 -6.31
CA GLN A 95 -10.09 18.07 -5.28
C GLN A 95 -9.12 19.20 -4.88
N ILE A 96 -7.80 18.94 -4.84
CA ILE A 96 -6.77 19.95 -4.54
C ILE A 96 -6.68 20.98 -5.68
N ILE A 97 -6.77 20.53 -6.93
CA ILE A 97 -6.80 21.42 -8.10
C ILE A 97 -8.07 22.28 -8.08
N GLU A 98 -9.24 21.66 -7.93
CA GLU A 98 -10.54 22.35 -7.97
C GLU A 98 -10.69 23.42 -6.88
N ARG A 99 -10.21 23.14 -5.65
CA ARG A 99 -10.44 24.01 -4.49
C ARG A 99 -9.30 24.98 -4.20
N GLY A 100 -8.07 24.63 -4.58
CA GLY A 100 -6.87 25.35 -4.19
C GLY A 100 -5.94 25.69 -5.36
N ASN A 101 -6.34 25.42 -6.60
CA ASN A 101 -5.50 25.60 -7.79
C ASN A 101 -4.12 24.93 -7.65
N GLY A 102 -4.08 23.76 -7.01
CA GLY A 102 -2.85 23.00 -6.75
C GLY A 102 -2.19 23.27 -5.39
N ALA A 103 -2.65 24.27 -4.63
CA ALA A 103 -2.20 24.48 -3.26
C ALA A 103 -2.78 23.42 -2.32
N PHE A 104 -1.92 22.68 -1.63
CA PHE A 104 -2.35 21.71 -0.63
C PHE A 104 -2.96 22.40 0.59
N PRO A 105 -4.01 21.82 1.20
CA PRO A 105 -4.49 22.28 2.49
C PRO A 105 -3.39 22.12 3.55
N ASN A 106 -3.25 23.13 4.41
CA ASN A 106 -2.18 23.22 5.41
C ASN A 106 -2.72 23.14 6.85
N THR A 107 -3.95 22.65 7.02
CA THR A 107 -4.57 22.34 8.31
C THR A 107 -4.93 20.86 8.37
N VAL A 108 -4.94 20.27 9.58
CA VAL A 108 -5.27 18.85 9.75
C VAL A 108 -6.71 18.57 9.37
N GLU A 109 -7.61 19.48 9.72
CA GLU A 109 -9.05 19.38 9.46
C GLU A 109 -9.34 19.35 7.96
N GLU A 110 -8.61 20.13 7.15
CA GLU A 110 -8.77 20.14 5.71
C GLU A 110 -8.08 18.95 5.04
N LEU A 111 -6.89 18.55 5.51
CA LEU A 111 -6.21 17.35 5.04
C LEU A 111 -7.09 16.10 5.22
N LEU A 112 -7.78 15.97 6.36
CA LEU A 112 -8.71 14.86 6.65
C LEU A 112 -9.93 14.82 5.73
N ARG A 113 -10.25 15.90 5.00
CA ARG A 113 -11.34 15.93 4.02
C ARG A 113 -10.93 15.38 2.66
N LEU A 114 -9.64 15.08 2.45
CA LEU A 114 -9.15 14.51 1.20
C LEU A 114 -9.42 12.99 1.16
N PRO A 115 -9.92 12.45 0.03
CA PRO A 115 -10.10 11.02 -0.15
C PRO A 115 -8.84 10.22 0.16
N GLY A 116 -8.98 9.19 1.00
CA GLY A 116 -7.86 8.29 1.38
C GLY A 116 -6.87 8.87 2.38
N VAL A 117 -7.07 10.10 2.87
CA VAL A 117 -6.26 10.69 3.94
C VAL A 117 -6.96 10.46 5.29
N GLY A 118 -6.33 9.66 6.14
CA GLY A 118 -6.74 9.46 7.55
C GLY A 118 -5.84 10.21 8.52
N GLU A 119 -6.09 10.08 9.83
CA GLU A 119 -5.35 10.77 10.90
C GLU A 119 -3.83 10.64 10.78
N TYR A 120 -3.34 9.43 10.49
CA TYR A 120 -1.91 9.19 10.26
C TYR A 120 -1.36 10.05 9.11
N THR A 121 -1.97 9.95 7.93
CA THR A 121 -1.49 10.63 6.72
C THR A 121 -1.62 12.16 6.88
N ALA A 122 -2.70 12.64 7.49
CA ALA A 122 -2.88 14.06 7.79
C ALA A 122 -1.80 14.57 8.76
N GLY A 123 -1.49 13.79 9.81
CA GLY A 123 -0.40 14.10 10.74
C GLY A 123 0.96 14.10 10.05
N ALA A 124 1.22 13.13 9.17
CA ALA A 124 2.47 13.03 8.43
C ALA A 124 2.66 14.23 7.48
N ILE A 125 1.67 14.54 6.62
CA ILE A 125 1.73 15.71 5.72
C ILE A 125 1.83 17.01 6.53
N GLY A 126 0.95 17.18 7.52
CA GLY A 126 0.91 18.38 8.35
C GLY A 126 2.22 18.66 9.06
N SER A 127 2.83 17.66 9.67
CA SER A 127 4.08 17.83 10.41
C SER A 127 5.32 17.95 9.52
N ILE A 128 5.43 17.13 8.47
CA ILE A 128 6.62 17.06 7.62
C ILE A 128 6.66 18.22 6.63
N ALA A 129 5.55 18.50 5.94
CA ALA A 129 5.52 19.50 4.88
C ALA A 129 5.11 20.90 5.36
N PHE A 130 4.35 20.99 6.46
CA PHE A 130 3.80 22.26 6.97
C PHE A 130 4.26 22.63 8.39
N GLY A 131 5.09 21.80 9.04
CA GLY A 131 5.61 22.09 10.37
C GLY A 131 4.54 22.13 11.47
N LEU A 132 3.37 21.52 11.27
CA LEU A 132 2.33 21.45 12.29
C LEU A 132 2.77 20.50 13.41
N ALA A 133 2.64 20.95 14.66
CA ALA A 133 2.95 20.15 15.84
C ALA A 133 1.87 19.09 16.15
N VAL A 134 1.69 18.16 15.21
CA VAL A 134 0.66 17.11 15.25
C VAL A 134 1.30 15.73 15.10
N PRO A 135 0.91 14.72 15.90
CA PRO A 135 1.48 13.38 15.80
C PRO A 135 1.07 12.64 14.52
N ALA A 136 1.99 11.86 13.96
CA ALA A 136 1.73 10.90 12.89
C ALA A 136 1.88 9.47 13.43
N VAL A 137 0.77 8.81 13.79
CA VAL A 137 0.80 7.53 14.51
C VAL A 137 0.50 6.34 13.60
N ASP A 138 1.53 5.60 13.20
CA ASP A 138 1.45 4.35 12.44
C ASP A 138 1.68 3.10 13.32
N GLY A 139 1.76 1.93 12.68
CA GLY A 139 2.07 0.68 13.38
C GLY A 139 3.48 0.61 13.98
N ASN A 140 4.44 1.39 13.47
CA ASN A 140 5.77 1.52 14.04
C ASN A 140 5.74 2.33 15.33
N VAL A 141 5.10 3.50 15.29
CA VAL A 141 4.93 4.40 16.43
C VAL A 141 4.17 3.71 17.56
N LEU A 142 3.04 3.05 17.25
CA LEU A 142 2.25 2.31 18.25
C LEU A 142 3.09 1.25 18.97
N ARG A 143 3.94 0.53 18.24
CA ARG A 143 4.84 -0.48 18.81
C ARG A 143 5.91 0.13 19.70
N VAL A 144 6.56 1.19 19.23
CA VAL A 144 7.59 1.91 19.99
C VAL A 144 6.99 2.41 21.30
N VAL A 145 5.86 3.12 21.23
CA VAL A 145 5.22 3.69 22.42
C VAL A 145 4.74 2.60 23.38
N ALA A 146 4.10 1.54 22.89
CA ALA A 146 3.67 0.42 23.74
C ALA A 146 4.85 -0.22 24.49
N ARG A 147 6.01 -0.38 23.84
CA ARG A 147 7.22 -0.91 24.50
C ARG A 147 7.85 0.08 25.48
N LEU A 148 7.92 1.37 25.13
CA LEU A 148 8.46 2.40 26.02
C LEU A 148 7.64 2.50 27.31
N THR A 149 6.31 2.47 27.21
CA THR A 149 5.41 2.62 28.36
C THR A 149 5.04 1.30 29.04
N GLY A 150 5.37 0.15 28.44
CA GLY A 150 4.97 -1.17 28.93
C GLY A 150 3.48 -1.48 28.76
N ASP A 151 2.77 -0.74 27.90
CA ASP A 151 1.33 -0.87 27.69
C ASP A 151 0.97 -2.15 26.92
N ALA A 152 0.18 -3.01 27.55
CA ALA A 152 -0.28 -4.28 27.01
C ALA A 152 -1.67 -4.21 26.33
N SER A 153 -2.21 -3.01 26.12
CA SER A 153 -3.46 -2.81 25.39
C SER A 153 -3.30 -3.20 23.91
N ASP A 154 -4.35 -3.73 23.29
CA ASP A 154 -4.30 -4.11 21.89
C ASP A 154 -4.12 -2.87 20.98
N ILE A 155 -2.98 -2.81 20.28
CA ILE A 155 -2.61 -1.70 19.39
C ILE A 155 -3.52 -1.56 18.16
N ALA A 156 -4.33 -2.57 17.85
CA ALA A 156 -5.32 -2.49 16.79
C ALA A 156 -6.55 -1.64 17.19
N THR A 157 -6.76 -1.37 18.48
CA THR A 157 -7.96 -0.70 18.96
C THR A 157 -7.92 0.83 18.72
N PRO A 158 -9.07 1.46 18.39
CA PRO A 158 -9.16 2.92 18.29
C PRO A 158 -8.79 3.64 19.60
N ALA A 159 -9.08 3.02 20.75
CA ALA A 159 -8.74 3.57 22.06
C ALA A 159 -7.22 3.67 22.26
N MET A 160 -6.46 2.62 21.90
CA MET A 160 -5.00 2.65 22.00
C MET A 160 -4.39 3.70 21.06
N LYS A 161 -4.91 3.82 19.83
CA LYS A 161 -4.46 4.87 18.90
C LYS A 161 -4.66 6.26 19.47
N ARG A 162 -5.86 6.57 19.98
CA ARG A 162 -6.15 7.87 20.61
C ARG A 162 -5.23 8.15 21.79
N LYS A 163 -5.07 7.19 22.71
CA LYS A 163 -4.17 7.30 23.85
C LYS A 163 -2.74 7.66 23.44
N VAL A 164 -2.20 6.96 22.44
CA VAL A 164 -0.85 7.23 21.92
C VAL A 164 -0.77 8.59 21.24
N THR A 165 -1.76 8.95 20.42
CA THR A 165 -1.82 10.27 19.78
C THR A 165 -1.84 11.40 20.81
N ASP A 166 -2.67 11.31 21.84
CA ASP A 166 -2.76 12.36 22.87
C ASP A 166 -1.46 12.47 23.67
N ALA A 167 -0.86 11.34 24.06
CA ALA A 167 0.42 11.34 24.76
C ALA A 167 1.57 11.91 23.91
N LEU A 168 1.59 11.65 22.59
CA LEU A 168 2.59 12.22 21.69
C LEU A 168 2.35 13.71 21.40
N ARG A 169 1.11 14.18 21.46
CA ARG A 169 0.77 15.60 21.29
C ARG A 169 1.38 16.46 22.40
N GLU A 170 1.56 15.91 23.60
CA GLU A 170 2.17 16.61 24.74
C GLU A 170 3.69 16.77 24.59
N VAL A 171 4.36 15.84 23.90
CA VAL A 171 5.83 15.77 23.87
C VAL A 171 6.45 16.14 22.52
N ILE A 172 5.65 16.25 21.46
CA ILE A 172 6.15 16.59 20.12
C ILE A 172 6.83 17.97 20.13
N PRO A 173 8.10 18.07 19.67
CA PRO A 173 8.80 19.34 19.61
C PRO A 173 8.14 20.30 18.61
N ARG A 174 7.70 21.47 19.08
CA ARG A 174 7.05 22.48 18.21
C ARG A 174 7.93 22.99 17.08
N LYS A 175 9.26 22.98 17.26
CA LYS A 175 10.22 23.44 16.24
C LYS A 175 10.57 22.38 15.20
N LEU A 176 10.45 21.10 15.54
CA LEU A 176 10.89 19.96 14.71
C LEU A 176 9.84 18.84 14.68
N PRO A 177 8.54 19.11 14.44
CA PRO A 177 7.50 18.09 14.56
C PRO A 177 7.59 17.03 13.46
N GLY A 178 7.92 17.44 12.23
CA GLY A 178 8.14 16.53 11.11
C GLY A 178 9.29 15.56 11.35
N ASP A 179 10.43 16.07 11.82
CA ASP A 179 11.60 15.25 12.14
C ASP A 179 11.31 14.29 13.29
N PHE A 180 10.60 14.74 14.33
CA PHE A 180 10.20 13.88 15.43
C PHE A 180 9.30 12.71 14.97
N ASN A 181 8.27 13.01 14.16
CA ASN A 181 7.41 11.96 13.63
C ASN A 181 8.18 10.98 12.74
N GLN A 182 9.05 11.48 11.86
CA GLN A 182 9.89 10.63 11.03
C GLN A 182 10.88 9.79 11.86
N ALA A 183 11.45 10.34 12.92
CA ALA A 183 12.33 9.65 13.84
C ALA A 183 11.62 8.51 14.58
N MET A 184 10.38 8.73 15.04
CA MET A 184 9.56 7.67 15.66
C MET A 184 9.28 6.52 14.67
N MET A 185 8.92 6.85 13.43
CA MET A 185 8.70 5.85 12.38
C MET A 185 10.00 5.11 12.03
N GLU A 186 11.12 5.83 11.92
CA GLU A 186 12.44 5.28 11.59
C GLU A 186 12.94 4.34 12.70
N LEU A 187 12.79 4.73 13.96
CA LEU A 187 13.15 3.93 15.12
C LEU A 187 12.39 2.61 15.11
N GLY A 188 11.07 2.65 14.89
CA GLY A 188 10.27 1.44 14.77
C GLY A 188 10.67 0.59 13.56
N ALA A 189 10.99 1.21 12.43
CA ALA A 189 11.31 0.50 11.19
C ALA A 189 12.69 -0.18 11.22
N THR A 190 13.67 0.37 11.95
CA THR A 190 15.09 -0.04 11.85
C THR A 190 15.68 -0.63 13.12
N VAL A 191 15.12 -0.31 14.30
CA VAL A 191 15.67 -0.70 15.61
C VAL A 191 14.64 -1.46 16.44
N CYS A 192 13.48 -0.86 16.69
CA CYS A 192 12.41 -1.44 17.49
C CYS A 192 11.51 -2.32 16.62
N LEU A 193 12.05 -3.46 16.16
CA LEU A 193 11.45 -4.29 15.11
C LEU A 193 10.18 -5.05 15.58
N PRO A 194 9.18 -5.29 14.70
CA PRO A 194 7.94 -6.00 15.05
C PRO A 194 8.08 -7.52 15.04
N ASN A 195 8.98 -8.06 14.22
CA ASN A 195 9.22 -9.49 14.04
C ASN A 195 10.71 -9.74 14.33
N GLY A 196 11.00 -10.58 15.31
CA GLY A 196 12.37 -10.81 15.79
C GLY A 196 12.76 -9.89 16.96
N ALA A 197 13.96 -10.12 17.48
CA ALA A 197 14.50 -9.35 18.59
C ALA A 197 14.75 -7.89 18.15
N PRO A 198 14.24 -6.88 18.89
CA PRO A 198 14.62 -5.50 18.65
C PRO A 198 16.11 -5.29 18.96
N LEU A 199 16.72 -4.33 18.27
CA LEU A 199 18.13 -3.95 18.44
C LEU A 199 18.28 -2.97 19.62
N CYS A 200 17.92 -3.43 20.82
CA CYS A 200 17.84 -2.57 22.01
C CYS A 200 19.18 -1.94 22.42
N ASP A 201 20.30 -2.57 22.09
CA ASP A 201 21.66 -2.06 22.24
C ASP A 201 21.92 -0.78 21.41
N ARG A 202 21.16 -0.60 20.32
CA ARG A 202 21.25 0.56 19.42
C ARG A 202 20.11 1.57 19.61
N CYS A 203 19.26 1.36 20.61
CA CYS A 203 18.06 2.18 20.79
C CYS A 203 18.38 3.44 21.61
N PRO A 204 18.10 4.65 21.10
CA PRO A 204 18.35 5.90 21.84
C PRO A 204 17.48 6.04 23.10
N ALA A 205 16.40 5.26 23.19
CA ALA A 205 15.47 5.26 24.32
C ALA A 205 15.62 4.01 25.21
N ALA A 206 16.72 3.25 25.10
CA ALA A 206 16.92 2.01 25.84
C ALA A 206 16.83 2.21 27.36
N SER A 207 17.48 3.25 27.89
CA SER A 207 17.54 3.55 29.33
C SER A 207 16.16 3.81 29.96
N ILE A 208 15.21 4.29 29.16
CA ILE A 208 13.85 4.62 29.59
C ILE A 208 12.82 3.59 29.12
N CYS A 209 13.21 2.48 28.50
CA CYS A 209 12.26 1.54 27.92
C CYS A 209 11.75 0.55 28.98
N VAL A 210 10.47 0.67 29.39
CA VAL A 210 9.85 -0.25 30.37
C VAL A 210 9.89 -1.70 29.89
N ALA A 211 9.59 -1.97 28.61
CA ALA A 211 9.62 -3.32 28.09
C ALA A 211 11.02 -3.94 28.12
N LEU A 212 12.08 -3.15 27.91
CA LEU A 212 13.46 -3.64 28.02
C LEU A 212 13.80 -3.97 29.48
N ASN A 213 13.53 -3.03 30.39
CA ASN A 213 13.83 -3.16 31.81
C ASN A 213 13.04 -4.28 32.51
N THR A 214 11.93 -4.71 31.92
CA THR A 214 11.08 -5.80 32.43
C THR A 214 11.17 -7.09 31.62
N GLY A 215 12.00 -7.15 30.57
CA GLY A 215 12.16 -8.34 29.73
C GLY A 215 10.97 -8.65 28.81
N ARG A 216 10.09 -7.68 28.53
CA ARG A 216 8.81 -7.84 27.82
C ARG A 216 8.84 -7.37 26.35
N THR A 217 10.01 -7.14 25.78
CA THR A 217 10.14 -6.68 24.38
C THR A 217 9.59 -7.68 23.35
N GLY A 218 9.64 -8.99 23.68
CA GLY A 218 9.05 -10.07 22.87
C GLY A 218 7.54 -10.24 23.03
N GLU A 219 6.95 -9.69 24.10
CA GLU A 219 5.51 -9.76 24.38
C GLU A 219 4.75 -8.55 23.81
N LEU A 220 5.41 -7.40 23.76
CA LEU A 220 4.83 -6.15 23.33
C LEU A 220 5.25 -5.82 21.89
N PRO A 221 4.33 -5.29 21.06
CA PRO A 221 2.97 -4.86 21.40
C PRO A 221 1.97 -6.03 21.35
N VAL A 222 0.91 -5.94 22.16
CA VAL A 222 -0.21 -6.88 22.07
C VAL A 222 -1.03 -6.57 20.82
N LYS A 223 -1.35 -7.60 20.05
CA LYS A 223 -2.23 -7.51 18.88
C LYS A 223 -3.13 -8.74 18.79
N ALA A 224 -4.44 -8.53 18.66
CA ALA A 224 -5.37 -9.65 18.49
C ALA A 224 -5.01 -10.52 17.27
N LYS A 225 -5.24 -11.84 17.41
CA LYS A 225 -5.06 -12.79 16.31
C LYS A 225 -5.95 -12.39 15.14
N LYS A 226 -5.39 -12.38 13.93
CA LYS A 226 -6.16 -12.14 12.70
C LYS A 226 -7.15 -13.28 12.50
N LYS A 227 -8.35 -12.96 12.00
CA LYS A 227 -9.30 -13.97 11.51
C LYS A 227 -8.66 -14.78 10.38
N ALA A 228 -9.05 -16.05 10.27
CA ALA A 228 -8.68 -16.87 9.13
C ALA A 228 -9.16 -16.21 7.83
N ARG A 229 -8.36 -16.34 6.76
CA ARG A 229 -8.74 -15.84 5.43
C ARG A 229 -9.84 -16.74 4.86
N ARG A 230 -10.75 -16.15 4.09
CA ARG A 230 -11.67 -16.92 3.25
C ARG A 230 -10.91 -17.47 2.05
N ILE A 231 -11.05 -18.76 1.76
CA ILE A 231 -10.56 -19.37 0.52
C ILE A 231 -11.63 -19.21 -0.56
N GLU A 232 -11.21 -18.78 -1.74
CA GLU A 232 -12.04 -18.72 -2.95
C GLU A 232 -11.39 -19.54 -4.06
N GLU A 233 -12.12 -20.54 -4.54
CA GLU A 233 -11.74 -21.32 -5.72
C GLU A 233 -12.09 -20.55 -6.99
N LYS A 234 -11.12 -20.42 -7.88
CA LYS A 234 -11.24 -19.72 -9.16
C LYS A 234 -10.80 -20.61 -10.30
N THR A 235 -11.52 -20.55 -11.41
CA THR A 235 -11.06 -21.14 -12.68
C THR A 235 -10.67 -20.01 -13.61
N VAL A 236 -9.40 -19.95 -14.00
CA VAL A 236 -8.82 -18.88 -14.84
C VAL A 236 -8.57 -19.42 -16.23
N PHE A 237 -9.04 -18.70 -17.25
CA PHE A 237 -8.86 -19.03 -18.66
C PHE A 237 -7.87 -18.07 -19.31
N LEU A 238 -6.74 -18.61 -19.74
CA LEU A 238 -5.80 -17.95 -20.63
C LEU A 238 -6.25 -18.26 -22.06
N ILE A 239 -7.00 -17.33 -22.65
CA ILE A 239 -7.57 -17.48 -23.98
C ILE A 239 -6.62 -16.80 -24.97
N PHE A 240 -6.08 -17.55 -25.92
CA PHE A 240 -5.15 -17.05 -26.92
C PHE A 240 -5.77 -17.02 -28.30
N HIS A 241 -5.38 -16.04 -29.11
CA HIS A 241 -5.58 -16.05 -30.55
C HIS A 241 -4.34 -15.45 -31.20
N GLN A 242 -3.61 -16.27 -31.98
CA GLN A 242 -2.26 -15.94 -32.44
C GLN A 242 -1.38 -15.55 -31.22
N ASN A 243 -0.59 -14.47 -31.32
CA ASN A 243 0.31 -14.00 -30.25
C ASN A 243 -0.36 -12.96 -29.34
N ARG A 244 -1.66 -13.15 -29.03
CA ARG A 244 -2.44 -12.26 -28.16
C ARG A 244 -3.26 -13.07 -27.16
N VAL A 245 -3.44 -12.52 -25.97
CA VAL A 245 -4.27 -13.09 -24.90
C VAL A 245 -5.48 -12.20 -24.62
N ALA A 246 -6.64 -12.81 -24.41
CA ALA A 246 -7.85 -12.07 -24.10
C ALA A 246 -7.83 -11.56 -22.66
N LEU A 247 -8.19 -10.29 -22.48
CA LEU A 247 -8.43 -9.66 -21.19
C LEU A 247 -9.84 -9.11 -21.13
N ARG A 248 -10.39 -9.05 -19.93
CA ARG A 248 -11.63 -8.33 -19.65
C ARG A 248 -11.44 -7.38 -18.48
N ARG A 249 -12.30 -6.37 -18.40
CA ARG A 249 -12.30 -5.43 -17.30
C ARG A 249 -13.19 -5.91 -16.16
N ARG A 250 -12.66 -5.91 -14.94
CA ARG A 250 -13.45 -6.18 -13.72
C ARG A 250 -14.46 -5.06 -13.48
N GLU A 251 -15.56 -5.39 -12.82
CA GLU A 251 -16.54 -4.41 -12.37
C GLU A 251 -15.90 -3.29 -11.54
N ARG A 252 -16.53 -2.11 -11.53
CA ARG A 252 -16.04 -0.93 -10.79
C ARG A 252 -16.21 -1.01 -9.26
N LYS A 253 -16.66 -2.15 -8.74
CA LYS A 253 -16.85 -2.41 -7.30
C LYS A 253 -16.21 -3.75 -6.90
N GLY A 254 -15.91 -3.89 -5.61
CA GLY A 254 -15.35 -5.12 -5.05
C GLY A 254 -13.83 -5.25 -5.19
N LEU A 255 -13.34 -6.48 -5.03
CA LEU A 255 -11.92 -6.80 -5.03
C LEU A 255 -11.30 -6.55 -6.42
N LEU A 256 -10.18 -5.83 -6.46
CA LEU A 256 -9.47 -5.47 -7.69
C LEU A 256 -10.37 -4.74 -8.70
N ALA A 257 -11.36 -3.98 -8.20
CA ALA A 257 -12.33 -3.25 -9.01
C ALA A 257 -11.66 -2.49 -10.15
N GLY A 258 -12.27 -2.53 -11.35
CA GLY A 258 -11.89 -1.74 -12.53
C GLY A 258 -10.56 -2.10 -13.20
N LEU A 259 -9.81 -3.08 -12.69
CA LEU A 259 -8.57 -3.57 -13.31
C LEU A 259 -8.86 -4.57 -14.43
N TRP A 260 -7.86 -4.78 -15.28
CA TRP A 260 -7.87 -5.85 -16.28
C TRP A 260 -7.56 -7.20 -15.65
N GLU A 261 -8.15 -8.26 -16.18
CA GLU A 261 -7.91 -9.62 -15.72
C GLU A 261 -7.98 -10.63 -16.87
N TYR A 262 -7.35 -11.77 -16.65
CA TYR A 262 -7.67 -12.98 -17.41
C TYR A 262 -9.08 -13.45 -17.02
N PRO A 263 -9.94 -13.78 -18.00
CA PRO A 263 -11.30 -14.24 -17.73
C PRO A 263 -11.34 -15.38 -16.71
N ASN A 264 -12.18 -15.27 -15.69
CA ASN A 264 -12.27 -16.26 -14.63
C ASN A 264 -13.68 -16.41 -14.04
N THR A 265 -13.93 -17.54 -13.39
CA THR A 265 -15.19 -17.84 -12.68
C THR A 265 -14.94 -18.38 -11.28
N GLU A 266 -16.00 -18.39 -10.46
CA GLU A 266 -15.99 -19.05 -9.16
C GLU A 266 -16.24 -20.54 -9.31
N GLY A 267 -15.27 -21.36 -8.93
CA GLY A 267 -15.34 -22.82 -8.99
C GLY A 267 -15.62 -23.43 -10.37
N GLY A 268 -15.54 -24.76 -10.44
CA GLY A 268 -16.02 -25.58 -11.56
C GLY A 268 -15.25 -25.47 -12.88
N THR A 269 -15.49 -26.45 -13.76
CA THR A 269 -15.07 -26.44 -15.19
C THR A 269 -16.24 -26.13 -16.14
N ASP A 270 -17.43 -25.97 -15.59
CA ASP A 270 -18.68 -25.93 -16.36
C ASP A 270 -18.88 -24.60 -17.10
N CYS A 271 -18.14 -23.55 -16.72
CA CYS A 271 -18.11 -22.28 -17.43
C CYS A 271 -16.99 -22.28 -18.48
N LEU A 272 -17.30 -22.87 -19.64
CA LEU A 272 -16.39 -22.90 -20.78
C LEU A 272 -16.36 -21.52 -21.47
N PRO A 273 -15.25 -21.13 -22.13
CA PRO A 273 -15.19 -19.92 -22.96
C PRO A 273 -16.37 -19.73 -23.92
N ALA A 274 -17.00 -20.84 -24.34
CA ALA A 274 -18.21 -20.86 -25.17
C ALA A 274 -19.40 -20.10 -24.55
N GLN A 275 -19.52 -20.03 -23.22
CA GLN A 275 -20.57 -19.25 -22.55
C GLN A 275 -20.38 -17.74 -22.69
N TRP A 276 -19.16 -17.31 -23.00
CA TRP A 276 -18.85 -15.94 -23.38
C TRP A 276 -18.92 -15.74 -24.90
N GLY A 277 -19.40 -16.72 -25.67
CA GLY A 277 -19.43 -16.64 -27.13
C GLY A 277 -18.05 -16.83 -27.78
N ILE A 278 -17.06 -17.35 -27.05
CA ILE A 278 -15.74 -17.66 -27.58
C ILE A 278 -15.67 -19.16 -27.87
N SER A 279 -15.54 -19.54 -29.14
CA SER A 279 -15.37 -20.93 -29.56
C SER A 279 -13.88 -21.32 -29.52
N PRO A 280 -13.44 -22.20 -28.60
CA PRO A 280 -12.05 -22.64 -28.56
C PRO A 280 -11.83 -23.88 -29.45
N ASN A 281 -10.76 -23.87 -30.24
CA ASN A 281 -10.26 -25.04 -30.99
C ASN A 281 -9.67 -26.10 -30.05
N SER A 282 -9.05 -25.64 -28.96
CA SER A 282 -8.50 -26.49 -27.91
C SER A 282 -8.74 -25.90 -26.54
N LEU A 283 -8.98 -26.78 -25.57
CA LEU A 283 -9.07 -26.43 -24.16
C LEU A 283 -8.27 -27.46 -23.36
N ARG A 284 -7.23 -27.00 -22.64
CA ARG A 284 -6.40 -27.88 -21.81
C ARG A 284 -6.07 -27.25 -20.47
N ARG A 285 -5.99 -28.08 -19.44
CA ARG A 285 -5.56 -27.65 -18.10
C ARG A 285 -4.05 -27.42 -18.10
N LEU A 286 -3.62 -26.28 -17.57
CA LEU A 286 -2.20 -25.93 -17.44
C LEU A 286 -1.67 -26.25 -16.04
N GLY A 287 -2.45 -25.96 -15.00
CA GLY A 287 -2.00 -26.17 -13.63
C GLY A 287 -2.86 -25.48 -12.59
N ALA A 288 -2.23 -25.14 -11.46
CA ALA A 288 -2.84 -24.35 -10.41
C ALA A 288 -1.90 -23.24 -9.94
N ALA A 289 -2.47 -22.10 -9.59
CA ALA A 289 -1.78 -20.95 -9.02
C ALA A 289 -2.50 -20.53 -7.73
N LYS A 290 -1.79 -19.85 -6.84
CA LYS A 290 -2.36 -19.36 -5.58
C LYS A 290 -1.96 -17.91 -5.36
N HIS A 291 -2.90 -17.10 -4.89
CA HIS A 291 -2.62 -15.73 -4.48
C HIS A 291 -3.25 -15.40 -3.13
N ILE A 292 -2.50 -14.68 -2.30
CA ILE A 292 -2.89 -14.37 -0.92
C ILE A 292 -3.14 -12.87 -0.79
N PHE A 293 -4.40 -12.51 -0.52
CA PHE A 293 -4.76 -11.17 -0.05
C PHE A 293 -4.78 -11.12 1.48
N THR A 294 -5.05 -9.94 2.04
CA THR A 294 -5.14 -9.76 3.50
C THR A 294 -6.33 -10.49 4.12
N HIS A 295 -7.45 -10.60 3.41
CA HIS A 295 -8.70 -11.17 3.92
C HIS A 295 -9.23 -12.38 3.11
N VAL A 296 -8.69 -12.60 1.91
CA VAL A 296 -9.10 -13.65 0.97
C VAL A 296 -7.85 -14.35 0.43
N GLU A 297 -8.00 -15.61 0.05
CA GLU A 297 -6.99 -16.39 -0.64
C GLU A 297 -7.61 -17.00 -1.90
N TRP A 298 -7.02 -16.72 -3.06
CA TRP A 298 -7.45 -17.29 -4.33
C TRP A 298 -6.67 -18.56 -4.61
N HIS A 299 -7.39 -19.64 -4.84
CA HIS A 299 -6.88 -20.91 -5.37
C HIS A 299 -7.36 -20.99 -6.80
N MET A 300 -6.44 -20.89 -7.75
CA MET A 300 -6.74 -20.74 -9.17
C MET A 300 -6.40 -22.02 -9.91
N HIS A 301 -7.37 -22.59 -10.61
CA HIS A 301 -7.18 -23.63 -11.61
C HIS A 301 -7.04 -22.98 -12.97
N VAL A 302 -5.89 -23.16 -13.62
CA VAL A 302 -5.56 -22.42 -14.85
C VAL A 302 -5.73 -23.32 -16.06
N TRP A 303 -6.46 -22.80 -17.05
CA TRP A 303 -6.75 -23.45 -18.33
C TRP A 303 -6.25 -22.59 -19.48
N ARG A 304 -5.77 -23.23 -20.54
CA ARG A 304 -5.50 -22.62 -21.83
C ARG A 304 -6.65 -22.91 -22.77
N ALA A 305 -7.13 -21.88 -23.45
CA ALA A 305 -8.04 -21.99 -24.57
C ALA A 305 -7.42 -21.32 -25.79
N ASP A 306 -7.50 -21.94 -26.96
CA ASP A 306 -7.05 -21.32 -28.22
C ASP A 306 -8.31 -20.97 -29.04
N ALA A 307 -8.64 -19.69 -29.13
CA ALA A 307 -9.85 -19.20 -29.78
C ALA A 307 -9.77 -19.38 -31.30
N GLU A 308 -10.83 -19.90 -31.91
CA GLU A 308 -10.90 -20.12 -33.35
C GLU A 308 -10.90 -18.80 -34.15
N THR A 309 -11.55 -17.76 -33.60
CA THR A 309 -11.69 -16.46 -34.25
C THR A 309 -11.23 -15.33 -33.34
N GLU A 310 -11.04 -14.13 -33.92
CA GLU A 310 -10.72 -12.91 -33.17
C GLU A 310 -11.93 -12.31 -32.43
N ALA A 311 -13.13 -12.86 -32.59
CA ALA A 311 -14.34 -12.31 -32.00
C ALA A 311 -14.27 -12.39 -30.46
N LEU A 312 -14.43 -11.23 -29.82
CA LEU A 312 -14.48 -11.09 -28.36
C LEU A 312 -15.80 -10.46 -27.91
N PRO A 313 -16.25 -10.73 -26.67
CA PRO A 313 -17.36 -10.02 -26.07
C PRO A 313 -17.12 -8.51 -25.97
N GLU A 314 -18.21 -7.74 -25.87
CA GLU A 314 -18.12 -6.31 -25.66
C GLU A 314 -17.29 -5.97 -24.40
N GLY A 315 -16.36 -5.01 -24.55
CA GLY A 315 -15.48 -4.55 -23.46
C GLY A 315 -14.27 -5.45 -23.17
N TRP A 316 -14.09 -6.54 -23.92
CA TRP A 316 -12.89 -7.37 -23.86
C TRP A 316 -11.87 -6.90 -24.91
N VAL A 317 -10.61 -7.22 -24.68
CA VAL A 317 -9.51 -6.83 -25.56
C VAL A 317 -8.52 -7.96 -25.76
N TRP A 318 -7.89 -7.98 -26.93
CA TRP A 318 -6.70 -8.78 -27.17
C TRP A 318 -5.47 -7.97 -26.74
N ALA A 319 -4.61 -8.58 -25.92
CA ALA A 319 -3.36 -7.98 -25.49
C ALA A 319 -2.18 -8.83 -25.97
N ASP A 320 -1.26 -8.22 -26.70
CA ASP A 320 0.05 -8.81 -26.97
C ASP A 320 1.01 -8.53 -25.79
N HIS A 321 2.25 -9.00 -25.91
CA HIS A 321 3.27 -8.78 -24.90
C HIS A 321 3.51 -7.28 -24.62
N ALA A 322 3.54 -6.44 -25.65
CA ALA A 322 3.78 -5.00 -25.49
C ALA A 322 2.62 -4.33 -24.74
N ALA A 323 1.38 -4.65 -25.08
CA ALA A 323 0.18 -4.12 -24.43
C ALA A 323 0.04 -4.60 -22.97
N LEU A 324 0.41 -5.86 -22.68
CA LEU A 324 0.47 -6.35 -21.29
C LEU A 324 1.50 -5.59 -20.45
N VAL A 325 2.64 -5.24 -21.04
CA VAL A 325 3.71 -4.48 -20.36
C VAL A 325 3.38 -2.99 -20.26
N GLY A 326 2.76 -2.39 -21.28
CA GLY A 326 2.58 -0.95 -21.42
C GLY A 326 1.22 -0.41 -21.01
N ASP A 327 0.14 -1.13 -21.30
CA ASP A 327 -1.20 -0.53 -21.37
C ASP A 327 -2.15 -1.10 -20.32
N TYR A 328 -2.16 -2.43 -20.18
CA TYR A 328 -3.14 -3.10 -19.32
C TYR A 328 -2.59 -3.38 -17.93
N ALA A 329 -3.25 -2.82 -16.91
CA ALA A 329 -2.92 -3.05 -15.52
C ALA A 329 -3.53 -4.37 -15.01
N VAL A 330 -2.83 -5.48 -15.24
CA VAL A 330 -3.19 -6.81 -14.70
C VAL A 330 -2.61 -6.98 -13.29
N PRO A 331 -3.43 -7.25 -12.27
CA PRO A 331 -2.94 -7.29 -10.89
C PRO A 331 -2.05 -8.50 -10.63
N ASN A 332 -1.11 -8.36 -9.67
CA ASN A 332 -0.24 -9.44 -9.20
C ASN A 332 -1.00 -10.67 -8.65
N ALA A 333 -2.31 -10.56 -8.49
CA ALA A 333 -3.19 -11.70 -8.26
C ALA A 333 -2.99 -12.82 -9.30
N PHE A 334 -2.68 -12.46 -10.54
CA PHE A 334 -2.43 -13.39 -11.64
C PHE A 334 -0.94 -13.61 -11.92
N SER A 335 -0.03 -13.18 -11.05
CA SER A 335 1.43 -13.36 -11.25
C SER A 335 1.83 -14.83 -11.43
N GLY A 336 1.14 -15.75 -10.73
CA GLY A 336 1.34 -17.19 -10.90
C GLY A 336 0.88 -17.75 -12.27
N CYS A 337 0.23 -16.94 -13.11
CA CYS A 337 -0.13 -17.31 -14.47
C CYS A 337 0.87 -16.81 -15.52
N LEU A 338 1.80 -15.91 -15.16
CA LEU A 338 2.64 -15.20 -16.13
C LEU A 338 3.50 -16.12 -16.99
N GLY A 339 4.08 -17.19 -16.42
CA GLY A 339 4.88 -18.15 -17.18
C GLY A 339 4.08 -18.79 -18.34
N TRP A 340 2.83 -19.18 -18.10
CA TRP A 340 1.98 -19.72 -19.16
C TRP A 340 1.49 -18.67 -20.17
N VAL A 341 1.43 -17.40 -19.76
CA VAL A 341 1.10 -16.29 -20.66
C VAL A 341 2.28 -16.02 -21.59
N GLU A 342 3.50 -15.95 -21.05
CA GLU A 342 4.74 -15.77 -21.82
C GLU A 342 4.99 -16.94 -22.78
N GLU A 343 4.71 -18.18 -22.38
CA GLU A 343 4.80 -19.36 -23.27
C GLU A 343 3.72 -19.36 -24.38
N GLY A 344 2.62 -18.63 -24.18
CA GLY A 344 1.48 -18.63 -25.08
C GLY A 344 1.43 -17.46 -26.07
N LEU A 345 2.18 -16.39 -25.80
CA LEU A 345 2.37 -15.22 -26.67
C LEU A 345 3.64 -15.40 -27.52
#